data_AF-A0A6C0FY25-F1
#
_entry.id   AF-A0A6C0FY25-F1
#
_cell.length_a   1.000
_cell.length_b   1.000
_cell.length_c   1.000
_cell.angle_alpha   90.00
_cell.angle_beta   90.00
_cell.angle_gamma   90.00
#
_symmetry.space_group_name_H-M   'P 1'
#
loop_
_entity.id
_entity.type
_entity.pdbx_description
1 polymer ?
#
loop_
_entity_poly.entity_id
_entity_poly.type
_entity_poly.pdbx_seq_one_letter_code
_entity_poly.pdbx_strand_id
1 'polypeptide(L)'
;MIRLEKQDEFRLAVRFPFNRAYVDAIKAIPGKAWEPEHLRWTIPYTLNALMAFKERFPRDAVEIDEMLSAECPTLDEWEPSAQAANADSFDPLLRWDENYEELLRQALALRGYSPKTVKAYCSQLERYYRFLGEHRLHEGDEAVRQYSLSMLDRGCSHSHVNQALSAIKFYANRVL
;
A
#
# COMPACT_ATOMS: atom_id res chain seq x y z
N MET A 1 17.10 -16.48 0.57
CA MET A 1 15.85 -16.21 1.32
C MET A 1 15.85 -14.74 1.71
N ILE A 2 14.70 -14.09 1.64
CA ILE A 2 14.50 -12.69 2.00
C ILE A 2 13.87 -12.67 3.40
N ARG A 3 14.33 -11.79 4.27
CA ARG A 3 13.72 -11.53 5.58
C ARG A 3 13.07 -10.15 5.58
N LEU A 4 11.83 -10.09 6.02
CA LEU A 4 11.08 -8.87 6.27
C LEU A 4 10.87 -8.72 7.77
N GLU A 5 11.52 -7.73 8.37
CA GLU A 5 11.57 -7.51 9.82
C GLU A 5 11.01 -6.11 10.15
N LYS A 6 10.30 -5.97 11.27
CA LYS A 6 9.96 -4.64 11.79
C LYS A 6 11.23 -3.97 12.33
N GLN A 7 11.60 -2.81 11.79
CA GLN A 7 12.71 -2.02 12.31
C GLN A 7 12.21 -1.07 13.40
N ASP A 8 11.14 -0.34 13.10
CA ASP A 8 10.45 0.58 14.00
C ASP A 8 9.02 0.81 13.50
N GLU A 9 8.28 1.74 14.12
CA GLU A 9 6.91 2.10 13.72
C GLU A 9 6.81 2.76 12.33
N PHE A 10 7.93 3.11 11.70
CA PHE A 10 7.98 3.83 10.41
C PHE A 10 8.71 3.06 9.32
N ARG A 11 9.47 2.03 9.66
CA ARG A 11 10.32 1.30 8.71
C ARG A 11 10.27 -0.21 8.91
N LEU A 12 10.30 -0.90 7.79
CA LEU A 12 10.55 -2.33 7.70
C LEU A 12 11.95 -2.55 7.15
N ALA A 13 12.70 -3.44 7.77
CA ALA A 13 13.98 -3.91 7.29
C ALA A 13 13.77 -5.08 6.33
N VAL A 14 14.43 -5.02 5.18
CA VAL A 14 14.46 -6.08 4.18
C VAL A 14 15.90 -6.55 4.01
N ARG A 15 16.14 -7.83 4.32
CA ARG A 15 17.46 -8.46 4.21
C ARG A 15 17.42 -9.61 3.22
N PHE A 16 18.36 -9.65 2.30
CA PHE A 16 18.54 -10.78 1.40
C PHE A 16 19.99 -10.86 0.93
N PRO A 17 20.51 -12.05 0.59
CA PRO A 17 21.81 -12.17 -0.07
C PRO A 17 21.79 -11.42 -1.40
N PHE A 18 22.93 -10.87 -1.80
CA PHE A 18 23.03 -10.06 -3.02
C PHE A 18 22.46 -10.81 -4.23
N ASN A 19 21.37 -10.27 -4.76
CA ASN A 19 20.68 -10.77 -5.94
C ASN A 19 20.21 -9.55 -6.73
N ARG A 20 20.66 -9.46 -7.99
CA ARG A 20 20.37 -8.30 -8.85
C ARG A 20 18.87 -8.08 -9.06
N ALA A 21 18.09 -9.16 -9.25
CA ALA A 21 16.64 -9.06 -9.40
C ALA A 21 15.96 -8.52 -8.14
N TYR A 22 16.40 -8.95 -6.94
CA TYR A 22 15.86 -8.44 -5.68
C TYR A 22 16.26 -6.98 -5.40
N VAL A 23 17.47 -6.59 -5.80
CA VAL A 23 17.92 -5.20 -5.73
C VAL A 23 17.10 -4.32 -6.66
N ASP A 24 16.82 -4.77 -7.89
CA ASP A 24 16.02 -4.00 -8.85
C ASP A 24 14.54 -3.93 -8.41
N ALA A 25 14.00 -5.03 -7.87
CA ALA A 25 12.67 -5.08 -7.25
C ALA A 25 12.53 -4.11 -6.07
N ILE A 26 13.44 -4.14 -5.09
CA ILE A 26 13.36 -3.23 -3.95
C ILE A 26 13.58 -1.79 -4.40
N LYS A 27 14.39 -1.55 -5.43
CA LYS A 27 14.61 -0.23 -6.03
C LYS A 27 13.35 0.38 -6.65
N ALA A 28 12.33 -0.39 -6.97
CA ALA A 28 11.07 0.14 -7.45
C ALA A 28 10.16 0.65 -6.30
N ILE A 29 10.46 0.31 -5.03
CA ILE A 29 9.61 0.70 -3.89
C ILE A 29 9.86 2.18 -3.53
N PRO A 30 8.80 3.02 -3.45
CA PRO A 30 8.91 4.40 -2.98
C PRO A 30 9.39 4.49 -1.52
N GLY A 31 10.23 5.47 -1.22
CA GLY A 31 10.71 5.72 0.15
C GLY A 31 11.72 4.71 0.70
N LYS A 32 12.18 3.74 -0.10
CA LYS A 32 13.28 2.83 0.25
C LYS A 32 14.58 3.57 0.60
N ALA A 33 15.41 2.97 1.43
CA ALA A 33 16.78 3.40 1.67
C ALA A 33 17.71 2.19 1.85
N TRP A 34 18.98 2.35 1.47
CA TRP A 34 20.02 1.37 1.75
C TRP A 34 20.74 1.76 3.04
N GLU A 35 20.90 0.82 3.97
CA GLU A 35 21.56 1.02 5.26
C GLU A 35 22.85 0.18 5.29
N PRO A 36 24.01 0.79 4.96
CA PRO A 36 25.26 0.06 4.71
C PRO A 36 25.85 -0.60 5.97
N GLU A 37 25.62 0.00 7.15
CA GLU A 37 26.13 -0.53 8.43
C GLU A 37 25.55 -1.91 8.77
N HIS A 38 24.29 -2.14 8.40
CA HIS A 38 23.56 -3.38 8.68
C HIS A 38 23.34 -4.23 7.42
N LEU A 39 23.92 -3.82 6.29
CA LEU A 39 23.78 -4.44 4.96
C LEU A 39 22.33 -4.81 4.62
N ARG A 40 21.41 -3.88 4.89
CA ARG A 40 19.97 -4.09 4.70
C ARG A 40 19.34 -2.94 3.94
N TRP A 41 18.26 -3.27 3.24
CA TRP A 41 17.35 -2.27 2.74
C TRP A 41 16.32 -1.94 3.82
N THR A 42 15.81 -0.73 3.79
CA THR A 42 14.67 -0.32 4.61
C THR A 42 13.60 0.22 3.69
N ILE A 43 12.35 -0.18 3.88
CA ILE A 43 11.19 0.41 3.21
C ILE A 43 10.29 1.08 4.25
N PRO A 44 9.50 2.09 3.88
CA PRO A 44 8.54 2.67 4.81
C PRO A 44 7.57 1.59 5.29
N TYR A 45 7.23 1.58 6.58
CA TYR A 45 6.14 0.76 7.10
C TYR A 45 4.82 1.42 6.68
N THR A 46 4.46 1.30 5.41
CA THR A 46 3.23 1.90 4.85
C THR A 46 2.57 0.87 3.94
N LEU A 47 1.26 1.00 3.73
CA LEU A 47 0.49 0.02 2.95
C LEU A 47 1.07 -0.02 1.54
N ASN A 48 1.23 1.15 0.94
CA ASN A 48 1.81 1.29 -0.39
C ASN A 48 3.18 0.58 -0.51
N ALA A 49 4.09 0.77 0.46
CA ALA A 49 5.38 0.11 0.44
C ALA A 49 5.29 -1.42 0.66
N LEU A 50 4.40 -1.86 1.55
CA LEU A 50 4.16 -3.28 1.84
C LEU A 50 3.52 -4.00 0.65
N MET A 51 2.64 -3.32 -0.07
CA MET A 51 1.99 -3.84 -1.26
C MET A 51 2.95 -3.88 -2.44
N ALA A 52 3.68 -2.78 -2.67
CA ALA A 52 4.75 -2.76 -3.66
C ALA A 52 5.78 -3.88 -3.39
N PHE A 53 6.03 -4.21 -2.12
CA PHE A 53 6.85 -5.37 -1.73
C PHE A 53 6.17 -6.71 -2.08
N LYS A 54 4.93 -6.95 -1.64
CA LYS A 54 4.18 -8.19 -1.92
C LYS A 54 4.06 -8.51 -3.43
N GLU A 55 3.97 -7.49 -4.28
CA GLU A 55 3.90 -7.67 -5.74
C GLU A 55 5.21 -8.08 -6.40
N ARG A 56 6.34 -7.71 -5.80
CA ARG A 56 7.67 -7.83 -6.44
C ARG A 56 8.48 -9.01 -5.91
N PHE A 57 8.10 -9.50 -4.73
CA PHE A 57 8.71 -10.66 -4.13
C PHE A 57 7.71 -11.82 -4.12
N PRO A 58 8.14 -13.08 -4.26
CA PRO A 58 7.27 -14.25 -4.14
C PRO A 58 7.19 -14.76 -2.68
N ARG A 59 6.01 -15.23 -2.23
CA ARG A 59 5.74 -15.56 -0.80
C ARG A 59 6.75 -16.53 -0.25
N ASP A 60 7.04 -17.55 -1.05
CA ASP A 60 7.92 -18.66 -0.71
C ASP A 60 9.37 -18.23 -0.49
N ALA A 61 9.76 -17.07 -1.02
CA ALA A 61 11.10 -16.53 -0.84
C ALA A 61 11.23 -15.62 0.38
N VAL A 62 10.12 -15.25 1.04
CA VAL A 62 10.09 -14.28 2.14
C VAL A 62 9.74 -14.92 3.47
N GLU A 63 10.61 -14.71 4.44
CA GLU A 63 10.43 -15.02 5.85
C GLU A 63 10.00 -13.72 6.55
N ILE A 64 8.84 -13.73 7.21
CA ILE A 64 8.29 -12.58 7.94
C ILE A 64 8.60 -12.79 9.43
N ASP A 65 9.13 -11.74 10.06
CA ASP A 65 9.43 -11.76 11.49
C ASP A 65 8.16 -11.97 12.36
N GLU A 66 8.29 -12.71 13.47
CA GLU A 66 7.16 -13.05 14.35
C GLU A 66 6.45 -11.82 14.92
N MET A 67 7.18 -10.75 15.22
CA MET A 67 6.60 -9.51 15.73
C MET A 67 5.75 -8.83 14.66
N LEU A 68 6.22 -8.86 13.41
CA LEU A 68 5.51 -8.29 12.27
C LEU A 68 4.27 -9.11 11.89
N SER A 69 4.37 -10.45 11.96
CA SER A 69 3.23 -11.37 11.79
C SER A 69 2.18 -11.17 12.90
N ALA A 70 2.59 -10.99 14.15
CA ALA A 70 1.68 -10.74 15.26
C ALA A 70 0.91 -9.39 15.12
N GLU A 71 1.57 -8.35 14.61
CA GLU A 71 0.93 -7.05 14.36
C GLU A 71 0.03 -7.04 13.12
N CYS A 72 0.34 -7.88 12.13
CA CYS A 72 -0.40 -7.97 10.88
C CYS A 72 -0.50 -9.43 10.43
N PRO A 73 -1.46 -10.20 10.98
CA PRO A 73 -1.61 -11.63 10.68
C PRO A 73 -1.86 -11.93 9.19
N THR A 74 -2.38 -10.96 8.43
CA THR A 74 -2.62 -11.05 6.98
C THR A 74 -1.38 -10.85 6.13
N LEU A 75 -0.21 -10.56 6.73
CA LEU A 75 1.05 -10.64 6.02
C LEU A 75 1.39 -12.08 5.63
N ASP A 76 0.94 -13.06 6.41
CA ASP A 76 1.16 -14.47 6.12
C ASP A 76 0.27 -15.01 5.00
N GLU A 77 -0.95 -14.49 4.88
CA GLU A 77 -1.95 -14.83 3.85
C GLU A 77 -1.71 -14.10 2.51
N TRP A 78 -0.45 -13.92 2.12
CA TRP A 78 -0.12 -13.35 0.82
C TRP A 78 -0.22 -14.45 -0.24
N GLU A 79 -1.19 -14.30 -1.16
CA GLU A 79 -1.37 -15.16 -2.34
C GLU A 79 -0.24 -14.95 -3.37
N PRO A 80 0.32 -16.02 -3.97
CA PRO A 80 1.30 -15.88 -5.05
C PRO A 80 0.66 -15.18 -6.25
N SER A 81 1.03 -13.91 -6.49
CA SER A 81 0.53 -13.19 -7.68
C SER A 81 1.00 -13.90 -8.95
N ALA A 82 0.06 -14.57 -9.61
CA ALA A 82 0.27 -15.27 -10.87
C ALA A 82 0.33 -14.32 -12.10
N GLN A 83 0.34 -12.99 -11.92
CA GLN A 83 0.37 -12.04 -13.03
C GLN A 83 1.63 -11.17 -13.02
N ALA A 84 2.76 -11.80 -13.36
CA ALA A 84 3.94 -11.10 -13.88
C ALA A 84 4.27 -11.61 -15.30
N ALA A 85 3.29 -11.54 -16.20
CA ALA A 85 3.52 -11.76 -17.63
C ALA A 85 2.40 -11.08 -18.45
N ASN A 86 2.61 -9.81 -18.80
CA ASN A 86 2.40 -9.24 -20.14
C ASN A 86 2.48 -7.71 -20.04
N ALA A 87 3.60 -7.18 -20.51
CA ALA A 87 3.86 -5.77 -20.70
C ALA A 87 3.23 -5.33 -22.03
N ASP A 88 2.04 -4.75 -21.96
CA ASP A 88 1.56 -3.65 -22.80
C ASP A 88 0.10 -3.38 -22.45
N SER A 89 -0.30 -2.10 -22.46
CA SER A 89 -1.62 -1.54 -22.07
C SER A 89 -1.84 -1.26 -20.57
N PHE A 90 -2.26 -0.01 -20.30
CA PHE A 90 -2.70 0.60 -19.03
C PHE A 90 -2.61 -0.26 -17.76
N ASP A 91 -1.81 0.21 -16.79
CA ASP A 91 -1.45 -0.54 -15.58
C ASP A 91 -2.65 -1.23 -14.89
N PRO A 92 -2.77 -2.57 -14.97
CA PRO A 92 -3.79 -3.33 -14.26
C PRO A 92 -3.68 -3.23 -12.73
N LEU A 93 -2.57 -2.66 -12.22
CA LEU A 93 -2.27 -2.48 -10.79
C LEU A 93 -3.08 -1.35 -10.12
N LEU A 94 -3.97 -0.67 -10.85
CA LEU A 94 -4.85 0.37 -10.30
C LEU A 94 -6.23 -0.16 -9.87
N ARG A 95 -6.28 -1.32 -9.20
CA ARG A 95 -7.54 -1.91 -8.72
C ARG A 95 -7.58 -1.90 -7.20
N TRP A 96 -8.59 -1.23 -6.65
CA TRP A 96 -9.08 -1.53 -5.31
C TRP A 96 -9.60 -2.97 -5.30
N ASP A 97 -8.82 -3.91 -4.77
CA ASP A 97 -9.24 -5.31 -4.60
C ASP A 97 -9.48 -5.65 -3.11
N GLU A 98 -10.02 -6.85 -2.87
CA GLU A 98 -10.40 -7.31 -1.52
C GLU A 98 -9.21 -7.32 -0.54
N ASN A 99 -7.97 -7.53 -1.03
CA ASN A 99 -6.78 -7.49 -0.20
C ASN A 99 -6.42 -6.05 0.24
N TYR A 100 -6.57 -5.06 -0.66
CA TYR A 100 -6.37 -3.64 -0.33
C TYR A 100 -7.37 -3.16 0.73
N GLU A 101 -8.62 -3.58 0.58
CA GLU A 101 -9.69 -3.24 1.51
C GLU A 101 -9.44 -3.81 2.90
N GLU A 102 -9.05 -5.09 2.99
CA GLU A 102 -8.80 -5.75 4.27
C GLU A 102 -7.59 -5.15 5.00
N LEU A 103 -6.51 -4.86 4.29
CA LEU A 103 -5.34 -4.21 4.89
C LEU A 103 -5.68 -2.80 5.42
N LEU A 104 -6.48 -2.02 4.69
CA LEU A 104 -6.96 -0.73 5.21
C LEU A 104 -7.84 -0.92 6.45
N ARG A 105 -8.75 -1.89 6.44
CA ARG A 105 -9.65 -2.18 7.57
C ARG A 105 -8.86 -2.46 8.83
N GLN A 106 -7.83 -3.30 8.74
CA GLN A 106 -6.96 -3.64 9.86
C GLN A 106 -6.16 -2.45 10.33
N ALA A 107 -5.54 -1.70 9.41
CA ALA A 107 -4.74 -0.52 9.75
C ALA A 107 -5.54 0.56 10.49
N LEU A 108 -6.81 0.75 10.13
CA LEU A 108 -7.74 1.65 10.80
C LEU A 108 -8.22 1.08 12.13
N ALA A 109 -8.57 -0.21 12.19
CA ALA A 109 -9.02 -0.87 13.42
C ALA A 109 -7.93 -0.84 14.50
N LEU A 110 -6.68 -1.13 14.16
CA LEU A 110 -5.53 -1.10 15.08
C LEU A 110 -5.29 0.30 15.67
N ARG A 111 -5.70 1.36 14.97
CA ARG A 111 -5.62 2.75 15.45
C ARG A 111 -6.86 3.19 16.24
N GLY A 112 -7.77 2.27 16.55
CA GLY A 112 -8.97 2.53 17.34
C GLY A 112 -10.07 3.28 16.60
N TYR A 113 -10.03 3.33 15.26
CA TYR A 113 -11.12 3.93 14.51
C TYR A 113 -12.39 3.10 14.62
N SER A 114 -13.53 3.77 14.76
CA SER A 114 -14.83 3.10 14.87
C SER A 114 -15.14 2.27 13.61
N PRO A 115 -15.94 1.18 13.71
CA PRO A 115 -16.36 0.40 12.54
C PRO A 115 -17.04 1.24 11.46
N LYS A 116 -17.74 2.31 11.88
CA LYS A 116 -18.36 3.28 10.97
C LYS A 116 -17.32 4.08 10.19
N THR A 117 -16.24 4.50 10.86
CA THR A 117 -15.12 5.21 10.22
C THR A 117 -14.35 4.30 9.28
N VAL A 118 -14.07 3.06 9.69
CA VAL A 118 -13.44 2.03 8.85
C VAL A 118 -14.20 1.86 7.55
N LYS A 119 -15.52 1.60 7.64
CA LYS A 119 -16.39 1.46 6.46
C LYS A 119 -16.41 2.71 5.58
N ALA A 120 -16.45 3.89 6.20
CA ALA A 120 -16.45 5.15 5.46
C ALA A 120 -15.14 5.33 4.67
N TYR A 121 -13.99 5.04 5.27
CA TYR A 121 -12.69 5.17 4.61
C TYR A 121 -12.54 4.18 3.46
N CYS A 122 -12.92 2.92 3.67
CA CYS A 122 -12.91 1.90 2.60
C CYS A 122 -13.77 2.34 1.41
N SER A 123 -15.00 2.81 1.67
CA SER A 123 -15.87 3.29 0.60
C SER A 123 -15.34 4.53 -0.12
N GLN A 124 -14.60 5.41 0.56
CA GLN A 124 -13.99 6.57 -0.08
C GLN A 124 -12.83 6.16 -0.99
N LEU A 125 -11.98 5.23 -0.56
CA LEU A 125 -10.89 4.74 -1.41
C LEU A 125 -11.41 3.94 -2.60
N GLU A 126 -12.40 3.07 -2.40
CA GLU A 126 -13.03 2.35 -3.51
C GLU A 126 -13.52 3.33 -4.60
N ARG A 127 -14.16 4.44 -4.20
CA ARG A 127 -14.59 5.49 -5.14
C ARG A 127 -13.43 6.21 -5.80
N TYR A 128 -12.38 6.50 -5.05
CA TYR A 128 -11.18 7.16 -5.57
C TYR A 128 -10.52 6.29 -6.64
N TYR A 129 -10.25 5.02 -6.36
CA TYR A 129 -9.66 4.09 -7.32
C TYR A 129 -10.52 3.86 -8.55
N ARG A 130 -11.85 3.79 -8.38
CA ARG A 130 -12.79 3.76 -9.51
C ARG A 130 -12.63 5.00 -10.39
N PHE A 131 -12.58 6.19 -9.79
CA PHE A 131 -12.36 7.44 -10.51
C PHE A 131 -11.03 7.44 -11.27
N LEU A 132 -9.95 6.96 -10.66
CA LEU A 132 -8.66 6.89 -11.34
C LEU A 132 -8.69 5.95 -12.56
N GLY A 133 -9.33 4.79 -12.43
CA GLY A 133 -9.51 3.84 -13.54
C GLY A 133 -10.35 4.43 -14.68
N GLU A 134 -11.44 5.14 -14.35
CA GLU A 134 -12.31 5.81 -15.33
C GLU A 134 -11.57 6.93 -16.08
N HIS A 135 -10.71 7.68 -15.40
CA HIS A 135 -10.03 8.85 -15.96
C HIS A 135 -8.61 8.56 -16.46
N ARG A 136 -8.19 7.29 -16.37
CA ARG A 136 -6.84 6.84 -16.73
C ARG A 136 -5.72 7.61 -16.01
N LEU A 137 -5.92 7.88 -14.72
CA LEU A 137 -4.99 8.64 -13.89
C LEU A 137 -4.11 7.71 -13.06
N HIS A 138 -2.86 8.10 -12.82
CA HIS A 138 -2.00 7.46 -11.82
C HIS A 138 -2.18 8.15 -10.46
N GLU A 139 -1.98 7.41 -9.38
CA GLU A 139 -1.98 7.98 -8.03
C GLU A 139 -0.95 9.11 -7.89
N GLY A 140 -1.34 10.16 -7.18
CA GLY A 140 -0.51 11.32 -6.89
C GLY A 140 -1.32 12.57 -6.66
N ASP A 141 -0.66 13.68 -6.32
CA ASP A 141 -1.32 14.93 -5.93
C ASP A 141 -2.27 15.47 -7.01
N GLU A 142 -1.92 15.30 -8.28
CA GLU A 142 -2.77 15.72 -9.40
C GLU A 142 -4.08 14.92 -9.44
N ALA A 143 -4.00 13.60 -9.23
CA ALA A 143 -5.17 12.74 -9.21
C ALA A 143 -6.08 13.03 -8.00
N VAL A 144 -5.49 13.29 -6.83
CA VAL A 144 -6.25 13.72 -5.64
C VAL A 144 -6.94 15.06 -5.89
N ARG A 145 -6.27 16.01 -6.55
CA ARG A 145 -6.84 17.32 -6.93
C ARG A 145 -8.01 17.15 -7.88
N GLN A 146 -7.84 16.41 -8.97
CA GLN A 146 -8.89 16.17 -9.97
C GLN A 146 -10.09 15.45 -9.37
N TYR A 147 -9.85 14.44 -8.53
CA TYR A 147 -10.92 13.76 -7.81
C TYR A 147 -11.69 14.71 -6.90
N SER A 148 -10.98 15.53 -6.12
CA SER A 148 -11.61 16.49 -5.20
C SER A 148 -12.45 17.54 -5.94
N LEU A 149 -11.96 18.06 -7.07
CA LEU A 149 -12.71 18.96 -7.94
C LEU A 149 -13.96 18.27 -8.50
N SER A 150 -13.84 17.02 -8.97
CA SER A 150 -14.98 16.26 -9.48
C SER A 150 -16.09 16.06 -8.44
N MET A 151 -15.73 15.92 -7.16
CA MET A 151 -16.71 15.81 -6.07
C MET A 151 -17.43 17.14 -5.83
N LEU A 152 -16.70 18.26 -5.87
CA LEU A 152 -17.27 19.60 -5.72
C LEU A 152 -18.22 19.93 -6.87
N ASP A 153 -17.84 19.61 -8.11
CA ASP A 153 -18.68 19.82 -9.30
C ASP A 153 -19.98 19.00 -9.24
N ARG A 154 -19.95 17.84 -8.58
CA ARG A 154 -21.13 17.01 -8.31
C ARG A 154 -21.96 17.50 -7.12
N GLY A 155 -21.61 18.62 -6.51
CA GLY A 155 -22.32 19.21 -5.37
C GLY A 155 -22.12 18.45 -4.04
N CYS A 156 -21.06 17.64 -3.92
CA CYS A 156 -20.74 17.03 -2.63
C CYS A 156 -20.39 18.09 -1.59
N SER A 157 -20.81 17.86 -0.34
CA SER A 157 -20.48 18.77 0.76
C SER A 157 -18.99 18.76 1.07
N HIS A 158 -18.47 19.89 1.57
CA HIS A 158 -17.08 20.00 2.01
C HIS A 158 -16.69 18.92 3.04
N SER A 159 -17.62 18.54 3.92
CA SER A 159 -17.38 17.45 4.90
C SER A 159 -17.17 16.10 4.21
N HIS A 160 -17.94 15.81 3.14
CA HIS A 160 -17.77 14.59 2.37
C HIS A 160 -16.46 14.56 1.59
N VAL A 161 -16.07 15.69 0.98
CA VAL A 161 -14.76 15.83 0.30
C VAL A 161 -13.61 15.69 1.29
N ASN A 162 -13.71 16.32 2.47
CA ASN A 162 -12.69 16.21 3.52
C ASN A 162 -12.55 14.79 4.06
N GLN A 163 -13.64 14.04 4.15
CA GLN A 163 -13.59 12.63 4.51
C GLN A 163 -12.82 11.81 3.47
N ALA A 164 -13.06 12.06 2.17
CA ALA A 164 -12.34 11.40 1.10
C ALA A 164 -10.84 11.74 1.12
N LEU A 165 -10.50 13.03 1.25
CA LEU A 165 -9.12 13.49 1.40
C LEU A 165 -8.43 12.87 2.61
N SER A 166 -9.13 12.74 3.73
CA SER A 166 -8.58 12.12 4.94
C SER A 166 -8.32 10.63 4.75
N ALA A 167 -9.21 9.91 4.07
CA ALA A 167 -9.03 8.49 3.75
C ALA A 167 -7.86 8.28 2.78
N ILE A 168 -7.77 9.07 1.71
CA ILE A 168 -6.66 9.05 0.73
C ILE A 168 -5.35 9.39 1.43
N LYS A 169 -5.33 10.44 2.25
CA LYS A 169 -4.14 10.84 3.00
C LYS A 169 -3.71 9.75 3.97
N PHE A 170 -4.64 9.10 4.66
CA PHE A 170 -4.37 7.99 5.56
C PHE A 170 -3.71 6.84 4.81
N TYR A 171 -4.33 6.40 3.72
CA TYR A 171 -3.81 5.34 2.85
C TYR A 171 -2.40 5.67 2.33
N ALA A 172 -2.19 6.91 1.86
CA ALA A 172 -0.92 7.36 1.32
C ALA A 172 0.18 7.56 2.38
N ASN A 173 -0.16 7.91 3.62
CA ASN A 173 0.84 8.33 4.62
C ASN A 173 1.18 7.33 5.70
N ARG A 174 0.46 6.22 5.92
CA ARG A 174 0.75 5.31 7.04
C ARG A 174 -0.17 4.09 7.13
N VAL A 175 0.41 2.92 6.94
CA VAL A 175 -0.12 1.61 7.36
C VAL A 175 1.14 0.74 7.53
N LEU A 176 1.86 0.81 8.63
CA LEU A 176 1.54 1.15 10.01
C LEU A 176 2.33 2.36 10.55
#